data_AF-A0AAW1JVL6-F1
#
_entry.id   AF-A0AAW1JVL6-F1
#
_cell.length_a   1.000
_cell.length_b   1.000
_cell.length_c   1.000
_cell.angle_alpha   90.00
_cell.angle_beta   90.00
_cell.angle_gamma   90.00
#
_symmetry.space_group_name_H-M   'P 1'
#
loop_
_entity.id
_entity.type
_entity.pdbx_description
1 polymer ?
#
loop_
_entity_poly.entity_id
_entity_poly.type
_entity_poly.pdbx_seq_one_letter_code
_entity_poly.pdbx_strand_id
1 'polypeptide(L)'
;MTRQVKFLEVQLGSKLDFKDHINQVKRKANIMKCLAGVTWGADLLGLLSIYHAMVRSHIDYAVHLIPGFNRVMLESLQRIQNAGLRIAVGAMRSTPVVALHAEACVLPISYRLQFLTANFVVKPVVALHAEACVLPISYRLQFLTANFVVKHY
;
A
#
# COMPACT_ATOMS: atom_id res chain seq x y z
N MET A 1 22.11 -2.18 22.59
CA MET A 1 20.66 -1.98 22.40
C MET A 1 20.44 -1.04 21.23
N THR A 2 19.95 -1.53 20.09
CA THR A 2 19.57 -0.66 18.96
C THR A 2 18.22 -0.02 19.25
N ARG A 3 18.13 1.31 19.21
CA ARG A 3 16.86 2.04 19.39
C ARG A 3 15.94 1.68 18.22
N GLN A 4 14.84 0.99 18.51
CA GLN A 4 13.80 0.65 17.52
C GLN A 4 12.53 1.46 17.85
N VAL A 5 11.93 2.08 16.84
CA VAL A 5 10.67 2.81 16.97
C VAL A 5 9.61 2.09 16.13
N LYS A 6 8.43 1.82 16.73
CA LYS A 6 7.28 1.23 16.03
C LYS A 6 6.35 2.36 15.60
N PHE A 7 6.09 2.48 14.30
CA PHE A 7 5.13 3.43 13.76
C PHE A 7 4.19 2.72 12.78
N LEU A 8 2.87 2.76 13.04
CA LEU A 8 1.85 2.10 12.20
C LEU A 8 2.19 0.63 11.86
N GLU A 9 2.79 -0.07 12.83
CA GLU A 9 3.28 -1.45 12.72
C GLU A 9 4.51 -1.69 11.85
N VAL A 10 5.16 -0.65 11.35
CA VAL A 10 6.50 -0.73 10.78
C VAL A 10 7.52 -0.47 11.89
N GLN A 11 8.50 -1.36 12.03
CA GLN A 11 9.63 -1.16 12.93
C GLN A 11 10.76 -0.47 12.17
N LEU A 12 11.15 0.70 12.65
CA LEU A 12 12.26 1.49 12.13
C LEU A 12 13.44 1.35 13.09
N GLY A 13 14.48 0.65 12.65
CA GLY A 13 15.77 0.64 13.34
C GLY A 13 16.61 1.87 12.96
N SER A 14 17.62 2.21 13.78
CA SER A 14 18.52 3.35 13.50
C SER A 14 19.27 3.24 12.16
N LYS A 15 19.45 2.03 11.62
CA LYS A 15 20.08 1.78 10.31
C LYS A 15 19.06 1.58 9.18
N LEU A 16 17.77 1.77 9.45
CA LEU A 16 16.69 1.50 8.51
C LEU A 16 16.72 0.04 7.98
N ASP A 17 17.06 -0.91 8.86
CA ASP A 17 17.04 -2.34 8.54
C ASP A 17 15.60 -2.89 8.61
N PHE A 18 15.06 -3.38 7.49
CA PHE A 18 13.66 -3.87 7.42
C PHE A 18 13.49 -5.38 7.58
N LYS A 19 14.56 -6.09 7.99
CA LYS A 19 14.49 -7.55 8.19
C LYS A 19 13.41 -7.93 9.20
N ASP A 20 13.31 -7.16 10.28
CA ASP A 20 12.29 -7.36 11.31
C ASP A 20 10.88 -7.14 10.77
N HIS A 21 10.69 -6.13 9.92
CA HIS A 21 9.42 -5.88 9.24
C HIS A 21 9.00 -7.06 8.35
N ILE A 22 9.91 -7.61 7.54
CA ILE A 22 9.62 -8.81 6.71
C ILE A 22 9.20 -10.00 7.59
N ASN A 23 9.89 -10.19 8.71
CA ASN A 23 9.56 -11.27 9.65
C ASN A 23 8.16 -11.10 10.23
N GLN A 24 7.71 -9.87 10.49
CA GLN A 24 6.34 -9.60 10.91
C GLN A 24 5.31 -9.88 9.81
N VAL A 25 5.57 -9.42 8.58
CA VAL A 25 4.71 -9.73 7.41
C VAL A 25 4.57 -11.24 7.24
N LYS A 26 5.67 -11.98 7.37
CA LYS A 26 5.70 -13.44 7.32
C LYS A 26 4.86 -14.09 8.43
N ARG A 27 4.89 -13.55 9.65
CA ARG A 27 4.03 -14.02 10.75
C ARG A 27 2.55 -13.81 10.42
N LYS A 28 2.16 -12.64 9.90
CA LYS A 28 0.77 -12.39 9.46
C LYS A 28 0.33 -13.34 8.34
N ALA A 29 1.19 -13.60 7.36
CA ALA A 29 0.92 -14.57 6.31
C ALA A 29 0.78 -16.02 6.84
N ASN A 30 1.45 -16.36 7.94
CA ASN A 30 1.27 -17.65 8.61
C ASN A 30 -0.05 -17.74 9.37
N ILE A 31 -0.55 -16.65 9.97
CA ILE A 31 -1.89 -16.63 10.59
C ILE A 31 -2.96 -16.94 9.53
N MET A 32 -2.82 -16.36 8.34
CA MET A 32 -3.71 -16.66 7.22
C MET A 32 -3.66 -18.14 6.79
N LYS A 33 -2.51 -18.82 6.90
CA LYS A 33 -2.45 -20.28 6.67
C LYS A 33 -3.30 -21.06 7.66
N CYS A 34 -3.27 -20.66 8.94
CA CYS A 34 -4.09 -21.31 9.96
C CYS A 34 -5.59 -21.11 9.67
N LEU A 35 -5.98 -19.91 9.23
CA LEU A 35 -7.37 -19.61 8.86
C LEU A 35 -7.84 -20.42 7.63
N ALA A 36 -6.98 -20.58 6.62
CA ALA A 36 -7.29 -21.35 5.42
C ALA A 36 -7.39 -22.86 5.66
N GLY A 37 -6.72 -23.38 6.70
CA GLY A 37 -6.75 -24.80 7.07
C GLY A 37 -7.97 -25.22 7.88
N VAL A 38 -8.83 -24.28 8.28
CA VAL A 38 -10.10 -24.60 8.95
C VAL A 38 -11.06 -25.15 7.90
N THR A 39 -11.56 -26.37 8.11
CA THR A 39 -12.30 -27.22 7.16
C THR A 39 -13.64 -26.66 6.65
N TRP A 40 -13.97 -25.41 6.96
CA TRP A 40 -15.25 -24.80 6.63
C TRP A 40 -15.07 -23.86 5.44
N GLY A 41 -15.11 -24.44 4.23
CA GLY A 41 -15.42 -23.76 2.97
C GLY A 41 -15.02 -22.28 2.88
N ALA A 42 -13.74 -21.96 3.16
CA ALA A 42 -13.29 -20.58 3.13
C ALA A 42 -13.49 -20.06 1.71
N ASP A 43 -14.47 -19.17 1.56
CA ASP A 43 -14.79 -18.55 0.28
C ASP A 43 -13.53 -17.82 -0.25
N LEU A 44 -13.25 -18.01 -1.55
CA LEU A 44 -12.11 -17.43 -2.24
C LEU A 44 -12.02 -15.91 -1.97
N LEU A 45 -13.16 -15.23 -2.07
CA LEU A 45 -13.25 -13.79 -1.87
C LEU A 45 -13.01 -13.40 -0.40
N GLY A 46 -13.49 -14.21 0.55
CA GLY A 46 -13.24 -14.01 1.98
C GLY A 46 -11.76 -14.14 2.32
N LEU A 47 -11.09 -15.17 1.80
CA LEU A 47 -9.67 -15.39 2.06
C LEU A 47 -8.77 -14.36 1.37
N LEU A 48 -9.14 -13.92 0.15
CA LEU A 48 -8.51 -12.78 -0.51
C LEU A 48 -8.74 -11.48 0.28
N SER A 49 -9.92 -11.26 0.83
CA SER A 49 -10.21 -10.09 1.67
C SER A 49 -9.34 -10.08 2.93
N ILE A 50 -9.15 -11.23 3.58
CA ILE A 50 -8.24 -11.37 4.73
C ILE A 50 -6.79 -11.11 4.32
N TYR A 51 -6.35 -11.64 3.17
CA TYR A 51 -5.03 -11.36 2.60
C TYR A 51 -4.83 -9.85 2.40
N HIS A 52 -5.82 -9.16 1.82
CA HIS A 52 -5.79 -7.71 1.63
C HIS A 52 -5.70 -6.96 2.96
N ALA A 53 -6.51 -7.36 3.94
CA ALA A 53 -6.62 -6.69 5.23
C ALA A 53 -5.38 -6.87 6.12
N MET A 54 -4.73 -8.04 6.10
CA MET A 54 -3.63 -8.34 7.02
C MET A 54 -2.24 -8.20 6.40
N VAL A 55 -2.04 -8.78 5.22
CA VAL A 55 -0.71 -8.89 4.60
C VAL A 55 -0.47 -7.72 3.66
N ARG A 56 -1.41 -7.47 2.74
CA ARG A 56 -1.27 -6.42 1.73
C ARG A 56 -1.24 -5.03 2.34
N SER A 57 -2.12 -4.76 3.31
CA SER A 57 -2.14 -3.49 4.05
C SER A 57 -0.78 -3.18 4.69
N HIS A 58 -0.15 -4.16 5.34
CA HIS A 58 1.13 -3.99 6.05
C HIS A 58 2.28 -3.71 5.08
N ILE A 59 2.27 -4.35 3.90
CA ILE A 59 3.23 -4.08 2.81
C ILE A 59 2.99 -2.69 2.22
N ASP A 60 1.74 -2.35 1.91
CA ASP A 60 1.36 -1.08 1.30
C ASP A 60 1.72 0.11 2.20
N TYR A 61 1.60 0.00 3.53
CA TYR A 61 2.04 1.05 4.46
C TYR A 61 3.53 1.34 4.38
N ALA A 62 4.34 0.30 4.18
CA ALA A 62 5.78 0.42 4.13
C ALA A 62 6.29 1.12 2.84
N VAL A 63 5.39 1.45 1.89
CA VAL A 63 5.71 2.17 0.65
C VAL A 63 6.37 3.54 0.90
N HIS A 64 6.04 4.22 1.99
CA HIS A 64 6.67 5.51 2.35
C HIS A 64 8.18 5.37 2.61
N LEU A 65 8.65 4.13 2.78
CA LEU A 65 10.01 3.79 3.12
C LEU A 65 10.74 3.09 1.96
N ILE A 66 10.20 3.19 0.73
CA ILE A 66 10.80 2.62 -0.50
C ILE A 66 12.32 2.81 -0.62
N PRO A 67 12.91 3.99 -0.33
CA PRO A 67 14.36 4.19 -0.45
C PRO A 67 15.19 3.20 0.38
N GLY A 68 14.59 2.62 1.42
CA GLY A 68 15.22 1.64 2.29
C GLY A 68 15.09 0.18 1.84
N PHE A 69 14.35 -0.13 0.77
CA PHE A 69 14.18 -1.50 0.29
C PHE A 69 15.28 -1.89 -0.68
N ASN A 70 16.02 -2.95 -0.35
CA ASN A 70 16.94 -3.59 -1.29
C ASN A 70 16.18 -4.60 -2.18
N ARG A 71 16.71 -4.91 -3.38
CA ARG A 71 16.17 -5.91 -4.31
C ARG A 71 15.90 -7.26 -3.64
N VAL A 72 16.84 -7.76 -2.84
CA VAL A 72 16.69 -9.02 -2.09
C VAL A 72 15.47 -8.98 -1.15
N MET A 73 15.22 -7.82 -0.56
CA MET A 73 14.11 -7.59 0.34
C MET A 73 12.77 -7.63 -0.42
N LEU A 74 12.70 -6.94 -1.56
CA LEU A 74 11.53 -6.95 -2.45
C LEU A 74 11.22 -8.37 -2.94
N GLU A 75 12.23 -9.14 -3.33
CA GLU A 75 12.07 -10.55 -3.71
C GLU A 75 11.53 -11.40 -2.55
N SER A 76 12.00 -11.16 -1.31
CA SER A 76 11.51 -11.87 -0.14
C SER A 76 10.03 -11.58 0.14
N LEU A 77 9.60 -10.32 -0.01
CA LEU A 77 8.20 -9.94 0.11
C LEU A 77 7.37 -10.55 -1.02
N GLN A 78 7.89 -10.57 -2.25
CA GLN A 78 7.19 -11.19 -3.38
C GLN A 78 6.95 -12.68 -3.12
N ARG A 79 7.91 -13.40 -2.52
CA ARG A 79 7.73 -14.80 -2.12
C ARG A 79 6.63 -14.95 -1.07
N ILE A 80 6.56 -14.05 -0.09
CA ILE A 80 5.50 -14.06 0.95
C ILE A 80 4.13 -13.81 0.31
N GLN A 81 4.01 -12.83 -0.59
CA GLN A 81 2.78 -12.57 -1.34
C GLN A 81 2.38 -13.78 -2.18
N ASN A 82 3.28 -14.35 -2.97
CA ASN A 82 2.97 -15.51 -3.81
C ASN A 82 2.52 -16.71 -2.97
N ALA A 83 3.17 -16.96 -1.83
CA ALA A 83 2.74 -18.01 -0.92
C ALA A 83 1.33 -17.73 -0.39
N GLY A 84 1.05 -16.50 0.01
CA GLY A 84 -0.25 -16.08 0.50
C GLY A 84 -1.36 -16.20 -0.54
N LEU A 85 -1.10 -15.78 -1.77
CA LEU A 85 -2.05 -15.90 -2.88
C LEU A 85 -2.36 -17.36 -3.23
N ARG A 86 -1.38 -18.26 -3.18
CA ARG A 86 -1.64 -19.69 -3.41
C ARG A 86 -2.60 -20.26 -2.37
N ILE A 87 -2.48 -19.82 -1.12
CA ILE A 87 -3.38 -20.23 -0.05
C ILE A 87 -4.77 -19.63 -0.28
N ALA A 88 -4.83 -18.33 -0.63
CA ALA A 88 -6.10 -17.66 -0.88
C ALA A 88 -6.88 -18.26 -2.06
N VAL A 89 -6.19 -18.56 -3.16
CA VAL A 89 -6.78 -19.12 -4.38
C VAL A 89 -6.95 -20.64 -4.30
N GLY A 90 -6.29 -21.32 -3.35
CA GLY A 90 -6.22 -22.78 -3.33
C GLY A 90 -5.38 -23.36 -4.48
N ALA A 91 -4.47 -22.57 -5.06
CA ALA A 91 -3.67 -22.97 -6.21
C ALA A 91 -2.55 -23.97 -5.84
N MET A 92 -2.27 -24.90 -6.76
CA MET A 92 -1.16 -25.85 -6.62
C MET A 92 0.19 -25.13 -6.48
N ARG A 93 1.18 -25.79 -5.87
CA ARG A 93 2.55 -25.24 -5.77
C ARG A 93 3.23 -25.07 -7.13
N SER A 94 2.85 -25.88 -8.12
CA SER A 94 3.37 -25.86 -9.49
C SER A 94 2.80 -24.74 -10.36
N THR A 95 1.69 -24.10 -9.95
CA THR A 95 1.05 -23.05 -10.76
C THR A 95 2.03 -21.90 -11.03
N PRO A 96 2.20 -21.43 -12.28
CA PRO A 96 3.10 -20.34 -12.59
C PRO A 96 2.68 -19.04 -11.91
N VAL A 97 3.64 -18.21 -11.52
CA VAL A 97 3.40 -16.96 -10.77
C VAL A 97 2.52 -15.99 -11.55
N VAL A 98 2.67 -15.92 -12.87
CA VAL A 98 1.87 -15.03 -13.72
C VAL A 98 0.39 -15.41 -13.68
N ALA A 99 0.06 -16.70 -13.83
CA ALA A 99 -1.32 -17.18 -13.74
C ALA A 99 -1.90 -16.92 -12.35
N LEU A 100 -1.11 -17.14 -11.29
CA LEU A 100 -1.52 -16.87 -9.91
C LEU A 100 -1.95 -15.41 -9.70
N HIS A 101 -1.20 -14.45 -10.24
CA HIS A 101 -1.53 -13.03 -10.14
C HIS A 101 -2.76 -12.65 -10.98
N ALA A 102 -2.93 -13.27 -12.15
CA ALA A 102 -4.10 -13.08 -13.00
C ALA A 102 -5.37 -13.56 -12.31
N GLU A 103 -5.37 -14.78 -11.78
CA GLU A 103 -6.52 -15.36 -11.06
C GLU A 103 -6.88 -14.57 -9.80
N ALA A 104 -5.89 -14.18 -9.00
CA ALA A 104 -6.14 -13.42 -7.78
C ALA A 104 -6.48 -11.93 -8.03
N CYS A 105 -6.33 -11.43 -9.26
CA CYS A 105 -6.42 -10.00 -9.60
C CYS A 105 -5.50 -9.12 -8.71
N VAL A 106 -4.31 -9.61 -8.37
CA VAL A 106 -3.34 -8.90 -7.51
C VAL A 106 -2.05 -8.62 -8.27
N LEU A 107 -1.64 -7.35 -8.30
CA LEU A 107 -0.38 -6.91 -8.90
C LEU A 107 0.85 -7.45 -8.14
N PRO A 108 1.95 -7.78 -8.83
CA PRO A 108 3.25 -7.99 -8.20
C PRO A 108 3.70 -6.76 -7.40
N ILE A 109 4.50 -6.99 -6.36
CA ILE A 109 4.87 -5.95 -5.38
C ILE A 109 5.60 -4.79 -6.03
N SER A 110 6.53 -5.06 -6.96
CA SER A 110 7.29 -4.02 -7.66
C SER A 110 6.36 -3.00 -8.34
N TYR A 111 5.42 -3.48 -9.16
CA TYR A 111 4.45 -2.65 -9.86
C TYR A 111 3.49 -1.95 -8.90
N ARG A 112 3.05 -2.66 -7.86
CA ARG A 112 2.16 -2.11 -6.82
C ARG A 112 2.82 -0.94 -6.09
N LEU A 113 4.08 -1.08 -5.69
CA LEU A 113 4.85 -0.03 -5.03
C LEU A 113 5.05 1.16 -5.97
N GLN A 114 5.47 0.94 -7.22
CA GLN A 114 5.60 2.02 -8.22
C GLN A 114 4.30 2.82 -8.37
N PHE A 115 3.16 2.13 -8.49
CA PHE A 115 1.85 2.77 -8.59
C PHE A 115 1.48 3.56 -7.33
N LEU A 116 1.77 3.03 -6.15
CA LEU A 116 1.53 3.73 -4.89
C LEU A 116 2.42 4.97 -4.73
N THR A 117 3.70 4.87 -5.08
CA THR A 117 4.63 6.01 -5.06
C THR A 117 4.17 7.11 -6.00
N ALA A 118 3.81 6.73 -7.24
CA ALA A 118 3.31 7.67 -8.22
C ALA A 118 2.07 8.40 -7.67
N ASN A 119 1.10 7.67 -7.10
CA ASN A 119 -0.08 8.28 -6.50
C ASN A 119 0.24 9.18 -5.30
N PHE A 120 1.20 8.79 -4.47
CA PHE A 120 1.62 9.59 -3.32
C PHE A 120 2.24 10.93 -3.74
N VAL A 121 2.98 10.96 -4.85
CA VAL A 121 3.59 12.19 -5.39
C VAL A 121 2.58 13.01 -6.19
N VAL A 122 1.76 12.38 -7.03
CA VAL A 122 0.85 13.08 -7.94
C VAL A 122 -0.31 13.74 -7.20
N LYS A 123 -0.92 13.07 -6.22
CA LYS A 123 -2.07 13.61 -5.47
C LYS A 123 -1.80 14.98 -4.83
N PRO A 124 -0.71 15.20 -4.06
CA PRO A 124 -0.43 16.51 -3.50
C PRO A 124 -0.10 17.53 -4.58
N VAL A 125 0.62 17.15 -5.65
CA VAL A 125 0.94 18.07 -6.76
C VAL A 125 -0.33 18.57 -7.45
N VAL A 126 -1.30 17.68 -7.71
CA VAL A 126 -2.59 18.04 -8.30
C VAL A 126 -3.42 18.88 -7.33
N ALA A 127 -3.42 18.57 -6.04
CA ALA A 127 -4.10 19.37 -5.02
C ALA A 127 -3.52 20.80 -4.95
N LEU A 128 -2.19 20.94 -4.97
CA LEU A 128 -1.50 22.23 -5.00
C LEU A 128 -1.84 23.03 -6.27
N HIS A 129 -1.91 22.37 -7.43
CA HIS A 129 -2.30 23.04 -8.67
C HIS A 129 -3.79 23.45 -8.67
N ALA A 130 -4.67 22.63 -8.10
CA ALA A 130 -6.09 22.95 -7.95
C ALA A 130 -6.28 24.14 -7.00
N GLU A 131 -5.63 24.15 -5.84
CA GLU A 131 -5.63 25.29 -4.91
C GLU A 131 -5.04 26.54 -5.54
N ALA A 132 -3.93 26.43 -6.28
CA ALA A 132 -3.32 27.53 -7.01
C ALA A 132 -4.20 28.10 -8.14
N CYS A 133 -5.18 27.35 -8.67
CA CYS A 133 -6.20 27.87 -9.58
C CYS A 133 -7.40 28.47 -8.85
N VAL A 134 -7.77 27.95 -7.67
CA VAL A 134 -8.91 28.43 -6.88
C VAL A 134 -8.59 29.74 -6.16
N LEU A 135 -7.36 29.91 -5.68
CA LEU A 135 -6.88 31.15 -5.04
C LEU A 135 -7.01 32.38 -5.95
N PRO A 136 -6.53 32.41 -7.21
CA PRO A 136 -6.72 33.57 -8.07
C PRO A 136 -8.20 33.84 -8.41
N ILE A 137 -9.07 32.82 -8.40
CA ILE A 137 -10.53 33.01 -8.60
C ILE A 137 -11.18 33.62 -7.35
N SER A 138 -10.84 33.16 -6.15
CA SER A 138 -11.39 33.70 -4.91
C SER A 138 -10.93 35.14 -4.66
N TYR A 139 -9.64 35.44 -4.90
CA TYR A 139 -9.12 36.80 -4.85
C TYR A 139 -9.76 37.71 -5.92
N ARG A 140 -10.01 37.20 -7.13
CA ARG A 140 -10.70 37.95 -8.19
C ARG A 140 -12.17 38.24 -7.86
N LEU A 141 -12.88 37.30 -7.21
CA LEU A 141 -14.24 37.51 -6.74
C LEU A 141 -14.30 38.53 -5.59
N GLN A 142 -13.38 38.48 -4.62
CA GLN A 142 -13.29 39.49 -3.56
C GLN A 142 -12.96 40.89 -4.10
N PHE A 143 -12.11 40.98 -5.13
CA PHE A 143 -11.85 42.26 -5.81
C PHE A 143 -13.06 42.77 -6.61
N LEU A 144 -13.84 41.88 -7.22
CA LEU A 144 -15.06 42.24 -7.95
C LEU A 144 -16.19 42.69 -7.02
N THR A 145 -16.38 42.02 -5.88
CA THR A 145 -17.36 42.46 -4.87
C THR A 145 -16.97 43.78 -4.23
N ALA A 146 -15.68 43.98 -3.93
CA ALA A 146 -15.17 45.25 -3.41
C ALA A 146 -15.38 46.42 -4.39
N ASN A 147 -15.14 46.21 -5.69
CA ASN A 147 -15.35 47.25 -6.71
C ASN A 147 -16.83 47.49 -7.06
N PHE A 148 -17.70 46.49 -6.90
CA PHE A 148 -19.14 46.64 -7.12
C PHE A 148 -19.82 47.45 -6.01
N VAL A 149 -19.38 47.28 -4.75
CA VAL A 149 -19.90 48.05 -3.60
C VAL A 149 -19.51 49.53 -3.68
N VAL A 150 -18.35 49.85 -4.25
CA VAL A 150 -17.86 51.24 -4.37
C VAL A 150 -18.54 52.02 -5.51
N LYS A 151 -19.13 51.36 -6.50
CA LYS A 151 -19.83 52.03 -7.63
C LYS A 151 -21.30 52.36 -7.38
N HIS A 152 -21.86 51.96 -6.24
CA HIS A 152 -23.27 52.17 -5.88
C HIS A 152 -23.51 53.24 -4.81
N TYR A 153 -22.51 54.08 -4.55
CA TYR A 153 -22.60 55.34 -3.78
C TYR A 153 -22.13 56.50 -4.65
#